data_AF-K3VZP8-F1
#
_entry.id   AF-K3VZP8-F1
#
_cell.length_a   1.000
_cell.length_b   1.000
_cell.length_c   1.000
_cell.angle_alpha   90.00
_cell.angle_beta   90.00
_cell.angle_gamma   90.00
#
_symmetry.space_group_name_H-M   'P 1'
#
loop_
_entity.id
_entity.type
_entity.pdbx_description
1 polymer ?
#
loop_
_entity_poly.entity_id
_entity_poly.type
_entity_poly.pdbx_seq_one_letter_code
_entity_poly.pdbx_strand_id
1 'polypeptide(L)'
;MYQHLNWGPYPSPYSLHHLEKTSDVPLNDCKSQHILDVLPPKPILDALIESFFSDINHHYSIINPSFFIQQYVDWSTKTEQEQYHDAQLTALILMICACVTQQLPQGGAIQLSESSSLDYHSAGQRLAMATSAGLHSTTNLQWKVLSICWFQGEGRFIEAWHTIGLAIQEAYELGYHEARSCTTESRTEAQIGRQIWRVLHCWNWQLSLTLGRPMIMNDIDSDPDVEVDLTTMPPSSTLSTRLQYQLVCSLSKRWHTPHRIDSPSEIRAHGQMVEKYMQSLPPVYRINNTDTTNDQKWPWLVTHRYYVQAMMYFMILQPYKTYLSNPSIDPMLPEVQKMQQEATQYSLKALDVAGQWSSYALDGDVHFHLVVLCLFDTAAFLSTTLARDSVSQKGEVMAAIYNATTALQQLGRISQGAKTSHILLGRILKGAADRAK
;
A
#
# COMPACT_ATOMS: atom_id res chain seq x y z
N MET A 1 -16.20 35.93 -52.38
CA MET A 1 -15.07 36.82 -52.72
C MET A 1 -13.92 36.39 -51.83
N TYR A 2 -12.78 36.03 -52.44
CA TYR A 2 -11.52 35.55 -51.84
C TYR A 2 -11.50 34.14 -51.21
N GLN A 3 -10.46 33.33 -51.37
CA GLN A 3 -9.55 33.01 -52.47
C GLN A 3 -8.72 31.81 -51.96
N HIS A 4 -8.37 30.92 -52.88
CA HIS A 4 -7.42 29.83 -52.66
C HIS A 4 -6.06 30.33 -52.17
N LEU A 5 -5.44 29.60 -51.23
CA LEU A 5 -3.99 29.57 -51.07
C LEU A 5 -3.51 28.11 -51.09
N ASN A 6 -2.90 27.76 -52.22
CA ASN A 6 -2.15 26.54 -52.46
C ASN A 6 -0.94 26.44 -51.53
N TRP A 7 -0.77 25.30 -50.87
CA TRP A 7 0.54 24.84 -50.39
C TRP A 7 0.84 23.48 -51.05
N GLY A 8 2.02 23.37 -51.66
CA GLY A 8 2.50 22.17 -52.38
C GLY A 8 2.75 20.96 -51.47
N PRO A 9 3.15 19.81 -52.02
CA PRO A 9 3.09 18.53 -51.33
C PRO A 9 4.27 18.38 -50.36
N TYR A 10 4.00 18.50 -49.07
CA TYR A 10 4.83 17.89 -48.04
C TYR A 10 4.44 16.41 -47.92
N PRO A 11 5.37 15.46 -48.03
CA PRO A 11 5.05 14.05 -47.82
C PRO A 11 4.64 13.84 -46.37
N SER A 12 3.43 13.30 -46.19
CA SER A 12 2.87 12.95 -44.88
C SER A 12 3.74 11.89 -44.20
N PRO A 13 4.14 12.06 -42.93
CA PRO A 13 4.87 11.03 -42.18
C PRO A 13 3.99 9.82 -41.78
N TYR A 14 2.74 9.76 -42.26
CA TYR A 14 1.75 8.73 -41.91
C TYR A 14 1.28 7.89 -43.11
N SER A 15 2.21 7.49 -43.99
CA SER A 15 1.87 6.55 -45.08
C SER A 15 1.93 5.10 -44.58
N LEU A 16 0.76 4.46 -44.48
CA LEU A 16 0.54 3.09 -43.98
C LEU A 16 1.02 1.96 -44.92
N HIS A 17 1.85 2.26 -45.93
CA HIS A 17 2.28 1.29 -46.95
C HIS A 17 3.70 0.73 -46.79
N HIS A 18 4.36 0.94 -45.65
CA HIS A 18 5.64 0.31 -45.31
C HIS A 18 5.63 -0.41 -43.95
N LEU A 19 4.57 -1.17 -43.66
CA LEU A 19 4.66 -2.25 -42.69
C LEU A 19 5.33 -3.45 -43.38
N GLU A 20 6.66 -3.48 -43.32
CA GLU A 20 7.40 -4.74 -43.41
C GLU A 20 6.72 -5.74 -42.46
N LYS A 21 6.36 -6.91 -43.00
CA LYS A 21 5.89 -8.04 -42.21
C LYS A 21 6.88 -8.24 -41.07
N THR A 22 6.40 -8.11 -39.84
CA THR A 22 7.14 -8.52 -38.64
C THR A 22 7.51 -9.97 -38.82
N SER A 23 8.76 -10.19 -39.23
CA SER A 23 9.40 -11.48 -39.07
C SER A 23 9.54 -11.65 -37.58
N ASP A 24 8.98 -12.72 -37.03
CA ASP A 24 9.16 -13.09 -35.63
C ASP A 24 10.66 -13.11 -35.33
N VAL A 25 11.15 -12.05 -34.68
CA VAL A 25 12.50 -12.01 -34.15
C VAL A 25 12.50 -12.99 -32.98
N PRO A 26 13.28 -14.08 -33.02
CA PRO A 26 13.39 -14.95 -31.86
C PRO A 26 13.99 -14.10 -30.74
N LEU A 27 13.22 -13.88 -29.68
CA LEU A 27 13.71 -13.28 -28.44
C LEU A 27 14.75 -14.25 -27.85
N ASN A 28 16.01 -14.03 -28.23
CA ASN A 28 17.26 -14.61 -27.70
C ASN A 28 17.10 -15.54 -26.47
N ASP A 29 17.26 -16.85 -26.66
CA ASP A 29 17.34 -17.87 -25.59
C ASP A 29 18.38 -17.53 -24.50
N CYS A 30 19.41 -16.76 -24.85
CA CYS A 30 20.51 -16.38 -23.95
C CYS A 30 20.11 -15.36 -22.86
N LYS A 31 19.02 -14.59 -23.05
CA LYS A 31 18.49 -13.70 -21.98
C LYS A 31 17.55 -14.43 -21.02
N SER A 32 16.98 -15.56 -21.45
CA SER A 32 15.96 -16.32 -20.74
C SER A 32 16.54 -17.12 -19.56
N GLN A 33 17.75 -17.68 -19.72
CA GLN A 33 18.45 -18.45 -18.67
C GLN A 33 18.86 -17.58 -17.47
N HIS A 34 19.31 -16.35 -17.72
CA HIS A 34 19.79 -15.44 -16.66
C HIS A 34 18.68 -14.98 -15.68
N ILE A 35 17.40 -15.10 -16.04
CA ILE A 35 16.30 -14.71 -15.16
C ILE A 35 16.05 -15.78 -14.10
N LEU A 36 16.10 -17.05 -14.48
CA LEU A 36 15.91 -18.16 -13.55
C LEU A 36 17.10 -18.32 -12.60
N ASP A 37 18.29 -17.90 -13.01
CA ASP A 37 19.49 -17.85 -12.15
C ASP A 37 19.32 -16.96 -10.91
N VAL A 38 18.33 -16.05 -10.91
CA VAL A 38 18.00 -15.21 -9.74
C VAL A 38 17.23 -16.00 -8.68
N LEU A 39 16.53 -17.07 -9.07
CA LEU A 39 15.80 -17.92 -8.11
C LEU A 39 16.79 -18.57 -7.14
N PRO A 40 16.50 -18.55 -5.83
CA PRO A 40 17.36 -19.20 -4.88
C PRO A 40 17.23 -20.73 -5.00
N PRO A 41 18.20 -21.50 -4.48
CA PRO A 41 18.10 -22.94 -4.37
C PRO A 41 16.79 -23.37 -3.68
N LYS A 42 16.21 -24.49 -4.10
CA LYS A 42 14.89 -24.99 -3.64
C LYS A 42 14.66 -24.90 -2.12
N PRO A 43 15.60 -25.29 -1.23
CA PRO A 43 15.39 -25.20 0.21
C PRO A 43 15.21 -23.77 0.72
N ILE A 44 15.92 -22.81 0.12
CA ILE A 44 15.80 -21.39 0.44
C ILE A 44 14.48 -20.86 -0.12
N LEU A 45 14.14 -21.24 -1.36
CA LEU A 45 12.88 -20.86 -1.97
C LEU A 45 11.68 -21.32 -1.11
N ASP A 46 11.69 -22.56 -0.64
CA ASP A 46 10.69 -23.10 0.27
C ASP A 46 10.56 -22.26 1.55
N ALA A 47 11.68 -21.95 2.21
CA ALA A 47 11.69 -21.13 3.41
C ALA A 47 11.13 -19.71 3.17
N LEU A 48 11.42 -19.11 2.01
CA LEU A 48 10.86 -17.81 1.63
C LEU A 48 9.34 -17.89 1.41
N ILE A 49 8.86 -18.92 0.70
CA ILE A 49 7.41 -19.14 0.50
C ILE A 49 6.69 -19.36 1.84
N GLU A 50 7.26 -20.16 2.74
CA GLU A 50 6.72 -20.38 4.09
C GLU A 50 6.65 -19.08 4.90
N SER A 51 7.74 -18.30 4.89
CA SER A 51 7.80 -16.99 5.57
C SER A 51 6.76 -16.02 5.02
N PHE A 52 6.53 -16.01 3.70
CA PHE A 52 5.49 -15.18 3.10
C PHE A 52 4.10 -15.50 3.64
N PHE A 53 3.72 -16.78 3.71
CA PHE A 53 2.41 -17.17 4.20
C PHE A 53 2.24 -17.00 5.71
N SER A 54 3.30 -17.18 6.48
CA SER A 54 3.33 -16.90 7.91
C SER A 54 3.15 -15.40 8.18
N ASP A 55 3.96 -14.57 7.52
CA ASP A 55 4.24 -13.23 8.03
C ASP A 55 3.66 -12.10 7.18
N ILE A 56 3.34 -12.34 5.90
CA ILE A 56 2.92 -11.29 4.97
C ILE A 56 1.50 -11.52 4.46
N ASN A 57 1.17 -12.73 4.03
CA ASN A 57 -0.08 -12.98 3.31
C ASN A 57 -1.32 -12.63 4.13
N HIS A 58 -1.29 -12.79 5.45
CA HIS A 58 -2.46 -12.55 6.31
C HIS A 58 -2.96 -11.10 6.28
N HIS A 59 -2.10 -10.12 5.96
CA HIS A 59 -2.44 -8.69 5.92
C HIS A 59 -3.45 -8.33 4.83
N TYR A 60 -3.31 -8.94 3.66
CA TYR A 60 -4.17 -8.65 2.51
C TYR A 60 -4.94 -9.88 2.05
N SER A 61 -4.48 -11.09 2.39
CA SER A 61 -5.11 -12.38 2.08
C SER A 61 -5.50 -12.52 0.60
N ILE A 62 -4.66 -12.02 -0.30
CA ILE A 62 -4.87 -12.00 -1.75
C ILE A 62 -4.40 -13.28 -2.44
N ILE A 63 -3.67 -14.15 -1.74
CA ILE A 63 -3.25 -15.47 -2.23
C ILE A 63 -3.83 -16.52 -1.28
N ASN A 64 -4.54 -17.51 -1.84
CA ASN A 64 -4.99 -18.67 -1.08
C ASN A 64 -3.82 -19.65 -0.91
N PRO A 65 -3.40 -19.98 0.33
CA PRO A 65 -2.22 -20.82 0.56
C PRO A 65 -2.33 -22.20 -0.09
N SER A 66 -3.46 -22.90 0.08
CA SER A 66 -3.63 -24.26 -0.44
C SER A 66 -3.54 -24.30 -1.97
N PHE A 67 -4.20 -23.36 -2.65
CA PHE A 67 -4.19 -23.27 -4.11
C PHE A 67 -2.82 -22.87 -4.66
N PHE A 68 -2.12 -21.94 -3.99
CA PHE A 68 -0.78 -21.54 -4.40
C PHE A 68 0.24 -22.66 -4.19
N ILE A 69 0.21 -23.35 -3.04
CA ILE A 69 1.16 -24.43 -2.75
C ILE A 69 1.04 -25.57 -3.76
N GLN A 70 -0.18 -25.91 -4.19
CA GLN A 70 -0.39 -26.90 -5.26
C GLN A 70 0.31 -26.46 -6.56
N GLN A 71 0.05 -25.25 -7.03
CA GLN A 71 0.70 -24.71 -8.24
C GLN A 71 2.22 -24.63 -8.09
N TYR A 72 2.72 -24.23 -6.92
CA TYR A 72 4.14 -24.13 -6.63
C TYR A 72 4.84 -25.49 -6.66
N VAL A 73 4.24 -26.51 -6.04
CA VAL A 73 4.78 -27.88 -6.07
C VAL A 73 4.84 -28.38 -7.50
N ASP A 74 3.76 -28.25 -8.26
CA ASP A 74 3.73 -28.67 -9.67
C ASP A 74 4.80 -27.94 -10.49
N TRP A 75 4.87 -26.61 -10.35
CA TRP A 75 5.88 -25.77 -11.00
C TRP A 75 7.32 -26.17 -10.62
N SER A 76 7.56 -26.57 -9.37
CA SER A 76 8.90 -26.94 -8.91
C SER A 76 9.42 -28.25 -9.51
N THR A 77 8.53 -29.07 -10.08
CA THR A 77 8.89 -30.33 -10.77
C THR A 77 9.16 -30.14 -12.26
N LYS A 78 8.81 -28.99 -12.82
CA LYS A 78 9.01 -28.65 -14.24
C LYS A 78 10.48 -28.39 -14.55
N THR A 79 10.87 -28.60 -15.80
CA THR A 79 12.19 -28.19 -16.32
C THR A 79 12.32 -26.66 -16.32
N GLU A 80 13.55 -26.13 -16.32
CA GLU A 80 13.79 -24.68 -16.38
C GLU A 80 13.08 -24.00 -17.57
N GLN A 81 13.08 -24.66 -18.72
CA GLN A 81 12.36 -24.18 -19.91
C GLN A 81 10.85 -24.08 -19.62
N GLU A 82 10.24 -25.11 -19.06
CA GLU A 82 8.81 -25.11 -18.72
C GLU A 82 8.47 -24.08 -17.63
N GLN A 83 9.35 -23.86 -16.65
CA GLN A 83 9.19 -22.81 -15.64
C GLN A 83 9.23 -21.41 -16.27
N TYR A 84 10.12 -21.18 -17.24
CA TYR A 84 10.18 -19.93 -17.98
C TYR A 84 8.92 -19.69 -18.81
N HIS A 85 8.37 -20.74 -19.43
CA HIS A 85 7.10 -20.64 -20.16
C HIS A 85 5.91 -20.34 -19.24
N ASP A 86 5.97 -20.77 -17.97
CA ASP A 86 5.02 -20.39 -16.92
C ASP A 86 5.36 -19.02 -16.30
N ALA A 87 5.55 -18.01 -17.17
CA ALA A 87 6.12 -16.72 -16.81
C ALA A 87 5.32 -15.99 -15.72
N GLN A 88 3.99 -16.12 -15.70
CA GLN A 88 3.13 -15.46 -14.71
C GLN A 88 3.34 -16.02 -13.30
N LEU A 89 3.37 -17.35 -13.15
CA LEU A 89 3.60 -17.99 -11.86
C LEU A 89 5.04 -17.76 -11.40
N THR A 90 6.02 -17.87 -12.30
CA THR A 90 7.43 -17.58 -11.99
C THR A 90 7.62 -16.13 -11.55
N ALA A 91 6.97 -15.17 -12.21
CA ALA A 91 7.00 -13.76 -11.80
C ALA A 91 6.38 -13.57 -10.40
N LEU A 92 5.27 -14.25 -10.10
CA LEU A 92 4.64 -14.21 -8.78
C LEU A 92 5.56 -14.79 -7.69
N ILE A 93 6.23 -15.92 -7.95
CA ILE A 93 7.19 -16.55 -7.03
C ILE A 93 8.36 -15.60 -6.74
N LEU A 94 8.94 -14.98 -7.78
CA LEU A 94 10.00 -13.98 -7.61
C LEU A 94 9.50 -12.78 -6.81
N MET A 95 8.27 -12.34 -7.02
CA MET A 95 7.69 -11.22 -6.26
C MET A 95 7.46 -11.58 -4.79
N ILE A 96 7.07 -12.82 -4.48
CA ILE A 96 7.00 -13.31 -3.11
C ILE A 96 8.40 -13.26 -2.46
N CYS A 97 9.44 -13.72 -3.17
CA CYS A 97 10.82 -13.64 -2.69
C CYS A 97 11.22 -12.18 -2.44
N ALA A 98 10.89 -11.26 -3.35
CA ALA A 98 11.16 -9.83 -3.19
C ALA A 98 10.48 -9.25 -1.94
N CYS A 99 9.20 -9.55 -1.71
CA CYS A 99 8.47 -9.07 -0.52
C CYS A 99 9.08 -9.59 0.77
N VAL A 100 9.42 -10.88 0.87
CA VAL A 100 10.03 -11.46 2.08
C VAL A 100 11.42 -10.89 2.32
N THR A 101 12.27 -10.86 1.29
CA THR A 101 13.64 -10.33 1.42
C THR A 101 13.69 -8.84 1.72
N GLN A 102 12.67 -8.06 1.34
CA GLN A 102 12.54 -6.65 1.73
C GLN A 102 12.44 -6.48 3.26
N GLN A 103 11.85 -7.46 3.94
CA GLN A 103 11.62 -7.44 5.38
C GLN A 103 12.79 -8.00 6.19
N LEU A 104 13.72 -8.71 5.55
CA LEU A 104 14.86 -9.31 6.24
C LEU A 104 15.88 -8.24 6.67
N PRO A 105 16.42 -8.30 7.90
CA PRO A 105 17.45 -7.37 8.36
C PRO A 105 18.71 -7.45 7.48
N GLN A 106 19.15 -6.30 6.96
CA GLN A 106 20.39 -6.19 6.20
C GLN A 106 21.60 -6.49 7.10
N GLY A 107 22.34 -7.57 6.82
CA GLY A 107 23.56 -7.94 7.54
C GLY A 107 23.37 -8.82 8.78
N GLY A 108 22.18 -9.41 8.99
CA GLY A 108 22.01 -10.50 9.94
C GLY A 108 22.71 -11.78 9.47
N ALA A 109 23.06 -12.67 10.40
CA ALA A 109 23.69 -13.97 10.09
C ALA A 109 22.82 -14.91 9.21
N ILE A 110 21.58 -14.50 8.92
CA ILE A 110 20.57 -15.24 8.15
C ILE A 110 20.22 -14.42 6.88
N GLN A 111 21.20 -14.21 5.99
CA GLN A 111 20.86 -13.94 4.60
C GLN A 111 20.46 -15.29 3.99
N LEU A 112 19.16 -15.55 3.95
CA LEU A 112 18.62 -16.78 3.37
C LEU A 112 18.94 -16.86 1.87
N SER A 113 19.06 -15.72 1.18
CA SER A 113 19.34 -15.65 -0.26
C SER A 113 20.51 -14.72 -0.59
N GLU A 114 21.25 -15.07 -1.64
CA GLU A 114 22.30 -14.25 -2.26
C GLU A 114 21.73 -13.09 -3.09
N SER A 115 20.52 -13.25 -3.64
CA SER A 115 19.85 -12.21 -4.45
C SER A 115 19.14 -11.20 -3.56
N SER A 116 19.23 -9.92 -3.91
CA SER A 116 18.53 -8.87 -3.18
C SER A 116 17.04 -8.82 -3.54
N SER A 117 16.25 -8.16 -2.68
CA SER A 117 14.84 -7.89 -2.95
C SER A 117 14.60 -7.16 -4.27
N LEU A 118 15.50 -6.24 -4.65
CA LEU A 118 15.45 -5.53 -5.92
C LEU A 118 15.74 -6.45 -7.12
N ASP A 119 16.65 -7.41 -6.97
CA ASP A 119 16.98 -8.36 -8.03
C ASP A 119 15.78 -9.25 -8.35
N TYR A 120 15.13 -9.78 -7.30
CA TYR A 120 13.88 -10.54 -7.41
C TYR A 120 12.77 -9.75 -8.08
N HIS A 121 12.50 -8.52 -7.62
CA HIS A 121 11.48 -7.67 -8.21
C HIS A 121 11.78 -7.39 -9.69
N SER A 122 13.04 -7.06 -10.01
CA SER A 122 13.47 -6.74 -11.37
C SER A 122 13.38 -7.95 -12.30
N ALA A 123 13.73 -9.14 -11.84
CA ALA A 123 13.58 -10.40 -12.58
C ALA A 123 12.10 -10.70 -12.88
N GLY A 124 11.24 -10.62 -11.85
CA GLY A 124 9.80 -10.84 -12.00
C GLY A 124 9.15 -9.81 -12.94
N GLN A 125 9.57 -8.54 -12.87
CA GLN A 125 9.08 -7.49 -13.76
C GLN A 125 9.44 -7.76 -15.23
N ARG A 126 10.64 -8.25 -15.53
CA ARG A 126 11.03 -8.62 -16.90
C ARG A 126 10.15 -9.75 -17.44
N LEU A 127 9.84 -10.77 -16.64
CA LEU A 127 8.93 -11.85 -17.02
C LEU A 127 7.50 -11.37 -17.24
N ALA A 128 6.98 -10.56 -16.30
CA ALA A 128 5.65 -10.00 -16.42
C ALA A 128 5.49 -9.12 -17.67
N MET A 129 6.53 -8.36 -18.04
CA MET A 129 6.56 -7.55 -19.26
C MET A 129 6.69 -8.38 -20.55
N ALA A 130 7.23 -9.60 -20.47
CA ALA A 130 7.30 -10.52 -21.60
C ALA A 130 5.96 -11.21 -21.89
N THR A 131 5.00 -11.14 -20.97
CA THR A 131 3.66 -11.71 -21.15
C THR A 131 2.87 -10.86 -22.14
N SER A 132 2.18 -11.50 -23.11
CA SER A 132 1.41 -10.81 -24.16
C SER A 132 0.35 -9.86 -23.57
N ALA A 133 0.25 -8.66 -24.13
CA ALA A 133 -0.83 -7.73 -23.82
C ALA A 133 -2.19 -8.39 -24.11
N GLY A 134 -3.13 -8.29 -23.17
CA GLY A 134 -4.47 -8.90 -23.26
C GLY A 134 -4.62 -10.26 -22.58
N LEU A 135 -3.54 -10.89 -22.11
CA LEU A 135 -3.63 -12.07 -21.26
C LEU A 135 -3.79 -11.64 -19.79
N HIS A 136 -5.04 -11.60 -19.34
CA HIS A 136 -5.40 -11.25 -17.97
C HIS A 136 -5.52 -12.51 -17.11
N SER A 137 -4.89 -12.51 -15.93
CA SER A 137 -5.02 -13.64 -15.01
C SER A 137 -4.96 -13.20 -13.56
N THR A 138 -5.60 -13.98 -12.69
CA THR A 138 -5.55 -13.81 -11.24
C THR A 138 -4.11 -13.80 -10.72
N THR A 139 -3.25 -14.66 -11.26
CA THR A 139 -1.83 -14.76 -10.91
C THR A 139 -1.06 -13.48 -11.25
N ASN A 140 -1.27 -12.92 -12.45
CA ASN A 140 -0.64 -11.67 -12.85
C ASN A 140 -1.17 -10.48 -12.02
N LEU A 141 -2.45 -10.49 -11.69
CA LEU A 141 -3.01 -9.46 -10.81
C LEU A 141 -2.44 -9.56 -9.38
N GLN A 142 -2.30 -10.77 -8.83
CA GLN A 142 -1.61 -11.00 -7.54
C GLN A 142 -0.18 -10.48 -7.57
N TRP A 143 0.55 -10.72 -8.68
CA TRP A 143 1.89 -10.17 -8.88
C TRP A 143 1.88 -8.63 -8.79
N LYS A 144 0.97 -7.95 -9.52
CA LYS A 144 0.87 -6.48 -9.47
C LYS A 144 0.56 -5.95 -8.08
N VAL A 145 -0.37 -6.59 -7.37
CA VAL A 145 -0.75 -6.19 -6.00
C VAL A 145 0.43 -6.35 -5.04
N LEU A 146 1.21 -7.42 -5.15
CA LEU A 146 2.45 -7.57 -4.36
C LEU A 146 3.54 -6.57 -4.78
N SER A 147 3.68 -6.24 -6.06
CA SER A 147 4.58 -5.17 -6.51
C SER A 147 4.19 -3.82 -5.91
N ILE A 148 2.89 -3.53 -5.79
CA ILE A 148 2.41 -2.31 -5.12
C ILE A 148 2.83 -2.30 -3.64
N CYS A 149 2.63 -3.41 -2.90
CA CYS A 149 3.13 -3.55 -1.52
C CYS A 149 4.63 -3.23 -1.44
N TRP A 150 5.41 -3.82 -2.35
CA TRP A 150 6.85 -3.66 -2.37
C TRP A 150 7.28 -2.21 -2.66
N PHE A 151 6.65 -1.55 -3.63
CA PHE A 151 6.89 -0.12 -3.90
C PHE A 151 6.52 0.76 -2.71
N GLN A 152 5.41 0.49 -2.03
CA GLN A 152 5.04 1.20 -0.80
C GLN A 152 6.11 0.99 0.29
N GLY A 153 6.66 -0.21 0.40
CA GLY A 153 7.76 -0.52 1.32
C GLY A 153 9.04 0.28 1.03
N GLU A 154 9.38 0.44 -0.25
CA GLU A 154 10.51 1.27 -0.69
C GLU A 154 10.23 2.79 -0.66
N GLY A 155 9.02 3.22 -0.26
CA GLY A 155 8.60 4.63 -0.33
C GLY A 155 8.40 5.16 -1.75
N ARG A 156 8.29 4.26 -2.74
CA ARG A 156 8.10 4.55 -4.17
C ARG A 156 6.61 4.73 -4.51
N PHE A 157 5.97 5.68 -3.82
CA PHE A 157 4.51 5.87 -3.88
C PHE A 157 3.98 6.27 -5.26
N ILE A 158 4.80 6.94 -6.08
CA ILE A 158 4.42 7.31 -7.45
C ILE A 158 4.32 6.06 -8.32
N GLU A 159 5.33 5.20 -8.28
CA GLU A 159 5.31 3.91 -8.99
C GLU A 159 4.18 3.01 -8.50
N ALA A 160 3.96 2.94 -7.19
CA ALA A 160 2.83 2.22 -6.61
C ALA A 160 1.49 2.70 -7.18
N TRP A 161 1.26 4.02 -7.28
CA TRP A 161 0.04 4.59 -7.85
C TRP A 161 -0.13 4.26 -9.34
N HIS A 162 0.95 4.28 -10.12
CA HIS A 162 0.90 3.87 -11.53
C HIS A 162 0.58 2.37 -11.68
N THR A 163 1.17 1.51 -10.86
CA THR A 163 0.88 0.07 -10.86
C THR A 163 -0.55 -0.22 -10.40
N ILE A 164 -1.11 0.55 -9.46
CA ILE A 164 -2.54 0.48 -9.10
C ILE A 164 -3.42 0.71 -10.32
N GLY A 165 -3.12 1.71 -11.15
CA GLY A 165 -3.88 1.96 -12.38
C GLY A 165 -3.90 0.75 -13.32
N LEU A 166 -2.76 0.08 -13.50
CA LEU A 166 -2.65 -1.14 -14.31
C LEU A 166 -3.42 -2.32 -13.68
N ALA A 167 -3.32 -2.47 -12.35
CA ALA A 167 -4.02 -3.53 -11.62
C ALA A 167 -5.55 -3.35 -11.66
N ILE A 168 -6.03 -2.11 -11.57
CA ILE A 168 -7.46 -1.78 -11.68
C ILE A 168 -7.99 -2.16 -13.06
N GLN A 169 -7.27 -1.80 -14.14
CA GLN A 169 -7.67 -2.15 -15.50
C GLN A 169 -7.80 -3.67 -15.65
N GLU A 170 -6.82 -4.44 -15.19
CA GLU A 170 -6.89 -5.90 -15.25
C GLU A 170 -7.98 -6.50 -14.36
N ALA A 171 -8.24 -5.92 -13.18
CA ALA A 171 -9.34 -6.32 -12.33
C ALA A 171 -10.72 -6.07 -12.98
N TYR A 172 -10.85 -5.02 -13.80
CA TYR A 172 -12.03 -4.79 -14.63
C TYR A 172 -12.19 -5.88 -15.70
N GLU A 173 -11.12 -6.21 -16.43
CA GLU A 173 -11.12 -7.26 -17.47
C GLU A 173 -11.47 -8.64 -16.89
N LEU A 174 -10.99 -8.95 -15.69
CA LEU A 174 -11.35 -10.17 -14.95
C LEU A 174 -12.76 -10.11 -14.35
N GLY A 175 -13.36 -8.92 -14.28
CA GLY A 175 -14.71 -8.70 -13.78
C GLY A 175 -14.85 -8.76 -12.27
N TYR A 176 -13.80 -8.42 -11.53
CA TYR A 176 -13.80 -8.43 -10.06
C TYR A 176 -14.53 -7.24 -9.43
N HIS A 177 -14.95 -6.28 -10.25
CA HIS A 177 -15.78 -5.15 -9.86
C HIS A 177 -17.25 -5.53 -9.62
N GLU A 178 -17.72 -6.65 -10.19
CA GLU A 178 -19.12 -7.08 -10.12
C GLU A 178 -19.34 -8.17 -9.07
N ALA A 179 -20.50 -8.14 -8.42
CA ALA A 179 -20.98 -9.25 -7.60
C ALA A 179 -21.47 -10.41 -8.50
N ARG A 180 -20.57 -11.34 -8.85
CA ARG A 180 -20.92 -12.51 -9.66
C ARG A 180 -21.50 -13.65 -8.84
N SER A 181 -22.52 -14.32 -9.37
CA SER A 181 -22.97 -15.63 -8.85
C SER A 181 -21.88 -16.67 -9.12
N CYS A 182 -21.34 -17.27 -8.07
CA CYS A 182 -20.25 -18.24 -8.19
C CYS A 182 -20.77 -19.67 -8.09
N THR A 183 -20.23 -20.56 -8.92
CA THR A 183 -20.34 -22.01 -8.70
C THR A 183 -19.49 -22.40 -7.48
N THR A 184 -19.67 -23.62 -6.99
CA THR A 184 -18.85 -24.13 -5.87
C THR A 184 -17.36 -24.15 -6.22
N GLU A 185 -17.03 -24.43 -7.47
CA GLU A 185 -15.66 -24.54 -7.99
C GLU A 185 -14.98 -23.16 -8.18
N SER A 186 -15.71 -22.13 -8.63
CA SER A 186 -15.16 -20.77 -8.80
C SER A 186 -15.20 -19.92 -7.53
N ARG A 187 -15.73 -20.46 -6.42
CA ARG A 187 -15.92 -19.72 -5.17
C ARG A 187 -14.61 -19.17 -4.62
N THR A 188 -13.55 -19.96 -4.62
CA THR A 188 -12.24 -19.56 -4.07
C THR A 188 -11.63 -18.43 -4.89
N GLU A 189 -11.62 -18.57 -6.22
CA GLU A 189 -11.10 -17.53 -7.11
C GLU A 189 -11.91 -16.23 -7.01
N ALA A 190 -13.24 -16.33 -6.95
CA ALA A 190 -14.08 -15.15 -6.77
C ALA A 190 -13.89 -14.47 -5.41
N GLN A 191 -13.61 -15.23 -4.34
CA GLN A 191 -13.25 -14.66 -3.04
C GLN A 191 -11.92 -13.92 -3.10
N ILE A 192 -10.91 -14.49 -3.78
CA ILE A 192 -9.62 -13.84 -4.01
C ILE A 192 -9.81 -12.56 -4.83
N GLY A 193 -10.56 -12.62 -5.93
CA GLY A 193 -10.82 -11.48 -6.80
C GLY A 193 -11.51 -10.33 -6.06
N ARG A 194 -12.55 -10.62 -5.26
CA ARG A 194 -13.20 -9.63 -4.39
C ARG A 194 -12.24 -9.06 -3.36
N GLN A 195 -11.37 -9.88 -2.78
CA GLN A 195 -10.39 -9.41 -1.82
C GLN A 195 -9.38 -8.46 -2.47
N ILE A 196 -8.86 -8.80 -3.66
CA ILE A 196 -7.99 -7.92 -4.45
C ILE A 196 -8.69 -6.61 -4.78
N TRP A 197 -9.95 -6.66 -5.24
CA TRP A 197 -10.73 -5.47 -5.55
C TRP A 197 -10.82 -4.50 -4.37
N ARG A 198 -11.10 -5.02 -3.16
CA ARG A 198 -11.17 -4.20 -1.94
C ARG A 198 -9.82 -3.58 -1.58
N VAL A 199 -8.74 -4.36 -1.68
CA VAL A 199 -7.37 -3.87 -1.44
C VAL A 199 -7.04 -2.73 -2.41
N LEU A 200 -7.29 -2.92 -3.71
CA LEU A 200 -7.06 -1.89 -4.73
C LEU A 200 -7.89 -0.63 -4.47
N HIS A 201 -9.16 -0.77 -4.07
CA HIS A 201 -10.00 0.38 -3.75
C HIS A 201 -9.49 1.18 -2.56
N CYS A 202 -9.08 0.49 -1.48
CA CYS A 202 -8.48 1.15 -0.32
C CYS A 202 -7.19 1.87 -0.68
N TRP A 203 -6.27 1.20 -1.38
CA TRP A 203 -4.98 1.79 -1.73
C TRP A 203 -5.08 2.91 -2.76
N ASN A 204 -5.98 2.79 -3.75
CA ASN A 204 -6.24 3.86 -4.70
C ASN A 204 -6.71 5.12 -3.96
N TRP A 205 -7.64 5.00 -2.98
CA TRP A 205 -8.05 6.13 -2.15
C TRP A 205 -6.89 6.71 -1.35
N GLN A 206 -6.16 5.86 -0.62
CA GLN A 206 -5.06 6.27 0.24
C GLN A 206 -3.93 6.97 -0.53
N LEU A 207 -3.49 6.40 -1.66
CA LEU A 207 -2.42 7.01 -2.46
C LEU A 207 -2.89 8.23 -3.24
N SER A 208 -4.13 8.26 -3.72
CA SER A 208 -4.71 9.48 -4.32
C SER A 208 -4.80 10.62 -3.30
N LEU A 209 -5.18 10.32 -2.05
CA LEU A 209 -5.18 11.27 -0.95
C LEU A 209 -3.76 11.75 -0.60
N THR A 210 -2.79 10.83 -0.54
CA THR A 210 -1.38 11.13 -0.21
C THR A 210 -0.70 11.98 -1.28
N LEU A 211 -0.92 11.65 -2.56
CA LEU A 211 -0.27 12.29 -3.71
C LEU A 211 -1.04 13.50 -4.23
N GLY A 212 -2.21 13.82 -3.67
CA GLY A 212 -3.11 14.87 -4.19
C GLY A 212 -3.62 14.58 -5.60
N ARG A 213 -3.81 13.30 -5.94
CA ARG A 213 -4.27 12.84 -7.26
C ARG A 213 -5.76 12.48 -7.24
N PRO A 214 -6.47 12.48 -8.38
CA PRO A 214 -7.79 11.88 -8.48
C PRO A 214 -7.76 10.37 -8.24
N MET A 215 -8.86 9.80 -7.75
CA MET A 215 -9.09 8.34 -7.79
C MET A 215 -9.09 7.84 -9.24
N ILE A 216 -8.50 6.67 -9.47
CA ILE A 216 -8.56 5.97 -10.77
C ILE A 216 -9.86 5.14 -10.89
N MET A 217 -10.19 4.37 -9.86
CA MET A 217 -11.40 3.54 -9.82
C MET A 217 -12.67 4.39 -9.82
N ASN A 218 -13.64 3.98 -10.63
CA ASN A 218 -14.98 4.51 -10.57
C ASN A 218 -15.79 3.72 -9.54
N ASP A 219 -16.60 4.41 -8.73
CA ASP A 219 -17.43 3.86 -7.65
C ASP A 219 -18.69 3.13 -8.18
N ILE A 220 -18.62 2.58 -9.39
CA ILE A 220 -19.75 1.91 -10.04
C ILE A 220 -19.88 0.51 -9.43
N ASP A 221 -20.94 0.34 -8.64
CA ASP A 221 -21.61 -0.92 -8.34
C ASP A 221 -20.78 -2.03 -7.69
N SER A 222 -20.05 -1.70 -6.63
CA SER A 222 -19.75 -2.73 -5.64
C SER A 222 -20.92 -2.84 -4.66
N ASP A 223 -21.81 -3.81 -4.92
CA ASP A 223 -22.86 -4.16 -3.97
C ASP A 223 -22.26 -4.30 -2.57
N PRO A 224 -22.90 -3.74 -1.52
CA PRO A 224 -22.43 -3.95 -0.17
C PRO A 224 -22.41 -5.45 0.08
N ASP A 225 -21.28 -5.95 0.59
CA ASP A 225 -21.22 -7.31 1.15
C ASP A 225 -22.47 -7.51 2.02
N VAL A 226 -23.16 -8.64 1.83
CA VAL A 226 -24.23 -9.07 2.73
C VAL A 226 -23.74 -8.82 4.15
N GLU A 227 -24.50 -8.06 4.94
CA GLU A 227 -24.18 -7.71 6.32
C GLU A 227 -24.02 -8.99 7.14
N VAL A 228 -22.82 -9.56 7.11
CA VAL A 228 -22.44 -10.63 8.02
C VAL A 228 -22.22 -9.94 9.35
N ASP A 229 -22.97 -10.35 10.35
CA ASP A 229 -22.79 -9.86 11.72
C ASP A 229 -21.36 -10.19 12.18
N LEU A 230 -20.48 -9.20 12.05
CA LEU A 230 -19.06 -9.29 12.37
C LEU A 230 -18.81 -9.58 13.85
N THR A 231 -19.85 -9.54 14.69
CA THR A 231 -19.78 -9.83 16.13
C THR A 231 -19.91 -11.33 16.45
N THR A 232 -20.40 -12.16 15.52
CA THR A 232 -20.74 -13.57 15.79
C THR A 232 -19.78 -14.59 15.19
N MET A 233 -18.91 -14.18 14.26
CA MET A 233 -17.93 -15.06 13.63
C MET A 233 -16.50 -14.77 14.13
N PRO A 234 -15.62 -15.79 14.22
CA PRO A 234 -14.21 -15.55 14.49
C PRO A 234 -13.67 -14.57 13.43
N PRO A 235 -12.87 -13.57 13.83
CA PRO A 235 -12.32 -12.61 12.88
C PRO A 235 -11.53 -13.35 11.80
N SER A 236 -11.92 -13.13 10.55
CA SER A 236 -11.13 -13.57 9.39
C SER A 236 -10.00 -12.57 9.17
N SER A 237 -8.86 -13.04 8.65
CA SER A 237 -7.75 -12.17 8.23
C SER A 237 -8.18 -11.07 7.24
N THR A 238 -9.23 -11.32 6.45
CA THR A 238 -9.82 -10.34 5.50
C THR A 238 -10.65 -9.24 6.15
N LEU A 239 -10.96 -9.34 7.45
CA LEU A 239 -11.88 -8.43 8.13
C LEU A 239 -11.34 -6.99 8.18
N SER A 240 -10.04 -6.82 8.42
CA SER A 240 -9.37 -5.52 8.43
C SER A 240 -9.53 -4.78 7.09
N THR A 241 -9.37 -5.48 5.96
CA THR A 241 -9.59 -4.95 4.62
C THR A 241 -11.05 -4.59 4.39
N ARG A 242 -11.99 -5.45 4.81
CA ARG A 242 -13.43 -5.17 4.67
C ARG A 242 -13.85 -3.92 5.44
N LEU A 243 -13.37 -3.76 6.67
CA LEU A 243 -13.66 -2.57 7.49
C LEU A 243 -13.13 -1.28 6.83
N GLN A 244 -11.92 -1.32 6.28
CA GLN A 244 -11.38 -0.16 5.55
C GLN A 244 -12.13 0.10 4.26
N TYR A 245 -12.46 -0.95 3.52
CA TYR A 245 -13.21 -0.85 2.28
C TYR A 245 -14.58 -0.21 2.49
N GLN A 246 -15.32 -0.62 3.53
CA GLN A 246 -16.61 -0.02 3.91
C GLN A 246 -16.49 1.49 4.21
N LEU A 247 -15.45 1.89 4.93
CA LEU A 247 -15.16 3.30 5.17
C LEU A 247 -14.88 4.03 3.86
N VAL A 248 -13.96 3.51 3.04
CA VAL A 248 -13.57 4.15 1.78
C VAL A 248 -14.76 4.25 0.83
N CYS A 249 -15.61 3.24 0.69
CA CYS A 249 -16.86 3.34 -0.08
C CYS A 249 -17.77 4.44 0.46
N SER A 250 -17.88 4.59 1.78
CA SER A 250 -18.68 5.67 2.37
C SER A 250 -18.10 7.06 2.07
N LEU A 251 -16.78 7.18 2.09
CA LEU A 251 -16.07 8.42 1.72
C LEU A 251 -16.21 8.71 0.21
N SER A 252 -16.03 7.70 -0.65
CA SER A 252 -16.23 7.79 -2.10
C SER A 252 -17.66 8.20 -2.45
N LYS A 253 -18.69 7.67 -1.80
CA LYS A 253 -20.08 8.10 -2.04
C LYS A 253 -20.31 9.59 -1.80
N ARG A 254 -19.61 10.19 -0.83
CA ARG A 254 -19.76 11.61 -0.50
C ARG A 254 -18.87 12.51 -1.35
N TRP A 255 -17.57 12.23 -1.42
CA TRP A 255 -16.60 13.10 -2.09
C TRP A 255 -16.21 12.63 -3.50
N HIS A 256 -16.52 11.40 -3.89
CA HIS A 256 -16.10 10.70 -5.12
C HIS A 256 -14.58 10.50 -5.24
N THR A 257 -13.80 11.42 -4.66
CA THR A 257 -12.37 11.52 -4.86
C THR A 257 -11.78 12.44 -3.77
N PRO A 258 -10.59 12.11 -3.24
CA PRO A 258 -10.01 12.83 -2.10
C PRO A 258 -9.76 14.32 -2.34
N HIS A 259 -9.54 14.75 -3.58
CA HIS A 259 -9.24 16.15 -3.90
C HIS A 259 -10.41 17.12 -3.65
N ARG A 260 -11.64 16.62 -3.48
CA ARG A 260 -12.80 17.45 -3.10
C ARG A 260 -12.82 17.80 -1.61
N ILE A 261 -11.86 17.31 -0.84
CA ILE A 261 -11.70 17.64 0.59
C ILE A 261 -10.70 18.80 0.70
N ASP A 262 -11.09 19.97 0.18
CA ASP A 262 -10.20 21.11 -0.07
C ASP A 262 -10.51 22.37 0.76
N SER A 263 -11.64 22.38 1.47
CA SER A 263 -12.08 23.50 2.33
C SER A 263 -12.12 23.11 3.81
N PRO A 264 -11.97 24.06 4.75
CA PRO A 264 -12.05 23.79 6.19
C PRO A 264 -13.30 23.01 6.62
N SER A 265 -14.46 23.33 6.04
CA SER A 265 -15.72 22.63 6.32
C SER A 265 -15.70 21.19 5.85
N GLU A 266 -15.19 20.93 4.64
CA GLU A 266 -15.10 19.57 4.09
C GLU A 266 -14.05 18.74 4.82
N ILE A 267 -12.89 19.33 5.16
CA ILE A 267 -11.83 18.68 5.94
C ILE A 267 -12.37 18.23 7.31
N ARG A 268 -13.09 19.12 8.01
CA ARG A 268 -13.69 18.77 9.30
C ARG A 268 -14.78 17.71 9.15
N ALA A 269 -15.63 17.82 8.14
CA ALA A 269 -16.69 16.84 7.91
C ALA A 269 -16.13 15.46 7.53
N HIS A 270 -15.04 15.41 6.77
CA HIS A 270 -14.27 14.19 6.50
C HIS A 270 -13.72 13.60 7.80
N GLY A 271 -13.03 14.40 8.61
CA GLY A 271 -12.49 13.96 9.91
C GLY A 271 -13.57 13.36 10.83
N GLN A 272 -14.70 14.04 10.97
CA GLN A 272 -15.83 13.59 11.79
C GLN A 272 -16.45 12.29 11.28
N MET A 273 -16.53 12.11 9.95
CA MET A 273 -17.06 10.89 9.35
C MET A 273 -16.15 9.69 9.65
N VAL A 274 -14.83 9.87 9.55
CA VAL A 274 -13.85 8.83 9.91
C VAL A 274 -13.88 8.55 11.42
N GLU A 275 -13.89 9.57 12.29
CA GLU A 275 -13.97 9.38 13.75
C GLU A 275 -15.23 8.64 14.17
N LYS A 276 -16.39 8.97 13.60
CA LYS A 276 -17.65 8.28 13.87
C LYS A 276 -17.54 6.80 13.49
N TYR A 277 -16.90 6.50 12.36
CA TYR A 277 -16.69 5.13 11.92
C TYR A 277 -15.71 4.37 12.85
N MET A 278 -14.64 5.03 13.31
CA MET A 278 -13.71 4.47 14.31
C MET A 278 -14.43 4.02 15.58
N GLN A 279 -15.43 4.78 16.03
CA GLN A 279 -16.24 4.43 17.21
C GLN A 279 -17.14 3.21 16.98
N SER A 280 -17.57 2.98 15.73
CA SER A 280 -18.39 1.80 15.36
C SER A 280 -17.60 0.52 15.11
N LEU A 281 -16.26 0.57 15.10
CA LEU A 281 -15.43 -0.61 14.85
C LEU A 281 -15.74 -1.75 15.83
N PRO A 282 -15.59 -3.02 15.45
CA PRO A 282 -15.66 -4.13 16.39
C PRO A 282 -14.63 -3.97 17.53
N PRO A 283 -14.92 -4.42 18.77
CA PRO A 283 -14.01 -4.27 19.92
C PRO A 283 -12.57 -4.76 19.68
N VAL A 284 -12.40 -5.82 18.89
CA VAL A 284 -11.07 -6.36 18.53
C VAL A 284 -10.22 -5.40 17.69
N TYR A 285 -10.83 -4.39 17.04
CA TYR A 285 -10.15 -3.37 16.23
C TYR A 285 -10.12 -1.98 16.91
N ARG A 286 -10.63 -1.83 18.13
CA ARG A 286 -10.58 -0.56 18.88
C ARG A 286 -9.28 -0.42 19.67
N ILE A 287 -8.81 0.82 19.86
CA ILE A 287 -7.73 1.15 20.83
C ILE A 287 -8.29 1.34 22.24
N ASN A 288 -9.49 1.93 22.35
CA ASN A 288 -10.15 2.12 23.63
C ASN A 288 -11.07 0.93 23.92
N ASN A 289 -10.96 0.33 25.11
CA ASN A 289 -11.72 -0.85 25.52
C ASN A 289 -11.54 -2.03 24.54
N THR A 290 -10.28 -2.34 24.24
CA THR A 290 -9.88 -3.39 23.29
C THR A 290 -10.23 -4.78 23.80
N ASP A 291 -10.84 -5.59 22.93
CA ASP A 291 -10.96 -7.03 23.17
C ASP A 291 -9.67 -7.73 22.72
N THR A 292 -8.94 -8.27 23.70
CA THR A 292 -7.66 -8.98 23.52
C THR A 292 -7.80 -10.49 23.69
N THR A 293 -9.02 -11.01 23.85
CA THR A 293 -9.31 -12.41 24.21
C THR A 293 -8.64 -13.41 23.26
N ASN A 294 -8.50 -13.06 21.97
CA ASN A 294 -7.93 -13.93 20.95
C ASN A 294 -6.53 -13.51 20.48
N ASP A 295 -5.90 -12.51 21.09
CA ASP A 295 -4.62 -11.96 20.61
C ASP A 295 -3.49 -13.01 20.65
N GLN A 296 -3.47 -13.86 21.68
CA GLN A 296 -2.49 -14.96 21.78
C GLN A 296 -2.75 -16.06 20.75
N LYS A 297 -4.01 -16.30 20.41
CA LYS A 297 -4.40 -17.33 19.44
C LYS A 297 -4.09 -16.88 18.01
N TRP A 298 -4.22 -15.58 17.75
CA TRP A 298 -4.08 -14.97 16.43
C TRP A 298 -3.26 -13.68 16.53
N PRO A 299 -1.91 -13.76 16.60
CA PRO A 299 -1.05 -12.60 16.78
C PRO A 299 -1.24 -11.49 15.73
N TRP A 300 -1.56 -11.88 14.50
CA TRP A 300 -1.87 -10.96 13.40
C TRP A 300 -3.04 -10.00 13.68
N LEU A 301 -3.93 -10.32 14.64
CA LEU A 301 -5.00 -9.40 15.06
C LEU A 301 -4.44 -8.11 15.65
N VAL A 302 -3.37 -8.21 16.43
CA VAL A 302 -2.75 -7.06 17.08
C VAL A 302 -2.25 -6.09 16.01
N THR A 303 -1.56 -6.60 15.00
CA THR A 303 -1.09 -5.80 13.86
C THR A 303 -2.23 -5.21 13.06
N HIS A 304 -3.25 -6.01 12.76
CA HIS A 304 -4.42 -5.55 12.02
C HIS A 304 -5.16 -4.42 12.75
N ARG A 305 -5.27 -4.51 14.08
CA ARG A 305 -5.86 -3.46 14.94
C ARG A 305 -5.10 -2.15 14.78
N TYR A 306 -3.77 -2.17 14.96
CA TYR A 306 -2.97 -0.96 14.83
C TYR A 306 -2.95 -0.42 13.40
N TYR A 307 -2.87 -1.30 12.39
CA TYR A 307 -2.91 -0.92 10.98
C TYR A 307 -4.19 -0.14 10.66
N VAL A 308 -5.36 -0.68 11.03
CA VAL A 308 -6.66 -0.03 10.78
C VAL A 308 -6.74 1.33 11.45
N GLN A 309 -6.28 1.43 12.70
CA GLN A 309 -6.31 2.67 13.47
C GLN A 309 -5.35 3.72 12.91
N ALA A 310 -4.12 3.32 12.59
CA ALA A 310 -3.11 4.18 11.97
C ALA A 310 -3.60 4.71 10.62
N MET A 311 -4.22 3.86 9.80
CA MET A 311 -4.79 4.28 8.51
C MET A 311 -5.95 5.25 8.65
N MET A 312 -6.82 5.08 9.64
CA MET A 312 -7.90 6.03 9.89
C MET A 312 -7.37 7.40 10.33
N TYR A 313 -6.39 7.46 11.24
CA TYR A 313 -5.77 8.73 11.59
C TYR A 313 -4.97 9.35 10.43
N PHE A 314 -4.30 8.52 9.62
CA PHE A 314 -3.62 8.99 8.42
C PHE A 314 -4.61 9.64 7.43
N MET A 315 -5.76 8.99 7.18
CA MET A 315 -6.82 9.56 6.35
C MET A 315 -7.37 10.86 6.94
N ILE A 316 -7.59 10.94 8.25
CA ILE A 316 -8.03 12.19 8.91
C ILE A 316 -7.01 13.31 8.67
N LEU A 317 -5.72 13.03 8.90
CA LEU A 317 -4.67 14.05 8.90
C LEU A 317 -4.31 14.55 7.51
N GLN A 318 -4.34 13.71 6.47
CA GLN A 318 -3.82 14.10 5.16
C GLN A 318 -4.46 15.36 4.56
N PRO A 319 -5.80 15.55 4.60
CA PRO A 319 -6.41 16.82 4.18
C PRO A 319 -6.00 18.02 5.04
N TYR A 320 -5.89 17.85 6.37
CA TYR A 320 -5.38 18.90 7.25
C TYR A 320 -3.95 19.29 6.89
N LYS A 321 -3.09 18.31 6.58
CA LYS A 321 -1.69 18.56 6.18
C LYS A 321 -1.61 19.35 4.89
N THR A 322 -2.35 18.93 3.86
CA THR A 322 -2.40 19.62 2.57
C THR A 322 -2.86 21.07 2.72
N TYR A 323 -3.91 21.30 3.51
CA TYR A 323 -4.42 22.65 3.77
C TYR A 323 -3.43 23.50 4.59
N LEU A 324 -3.02 23.02 5.76
CA LEU A 324 -2.17 23.79 6.69
C LEU A 324 -0.73 24.00 6.22
N SER A 325 -0.25 23.20 5.27
CA SER A 325 1.07 23.38 4.67
C SER A 325 1.06 24.32 3.45
N ASN A 326 -0.11 24.81 3.03
CA ASN A 326 -0.23 25.73 1.91
C ASN A 326 0.28 27.14 2.32
N PRO A 327 1.35 27.66 1.71
CA PRO A 327 1.94 28.95 2.08
C PRO A 327 1.05 30.15 1.77
N SER A 328 0.01 29.98 0.95
CA SER A 328 -0.96 31.03 0.64
C SER A 328 -2.00 31.26 1.74
N ILE A 329 -2.06 30.38 2.74
CA ILE A 329 -3.03 30.47 3.83
C ILE A 329 -2.41 31.23 5.01
N ASP A 330 -3.10 32.28 5.47
CA ASP A 330 -2.66 33.06 6.63
C ASP A 330 -2.87 32.27 7.93
N PRO A 331 -1.80 31.91 8.66
CA PRO A 331 -1.88 31.16 9.91
C PRO A 331 -2.56 31.93 11.05
N MET A 332 -2.69 33.26 10.94
CA MET A 332 -3.28 34.12 11.97
C MET A 332 -4.82 34.14 11.92
N LEU A 333 -5.42 33.56 10.88
CA LEU A 333 -6.88 33.47 10.79
C LEU A 333 -7.44 32.57 11.90
N PRO A 334 -8.50 32.99 12.63
CA PRO A 334 -9.07 32.21 13.72
C PRO A 334 -9.52 30.80 13.31
N GLU A 335 -10.03 30.64 12.09
CA GLU A 335 -10.42 29.33 11.55
C GLU A 335 -9.20 28.42 11.34
N VAL A 336 -8.09 28.97 10.85
CA VAL A 336 -6.84 28.23 10.62
C VAL A 336 -6.20 27.82 11.95
N GLN A 337 -6.20 28.70 12.95
CA GLN A 337 -5.75 28.36 14.31
C GLN A 337 -6.58 27.24 14.93
N LYS A 338 -7.90 27.25 14.74
CA LYS A 338 -8.77 26.16 15.18
C LYS A 338 -8.42 24.85 14.46
N MET A 339 -8.20 24.89 13.15
CA MET A 339 -7.77 23.71 12.40
C MET A 339 -6.40 23.18 12.85
N GLN A 340 -5.47 24.06 13.21
CA GLN A 340 -4.17 23.68 13.78
C GLN A 340 -4.35 22.94 15.12
N GLN A 341 -5.25 23.41 16.00
CA GLN A 341 -5.55 22.73 17.26
C GLN A 341 -6.16 21.35 17.01
N GLU A 342 -7.14 21.25 16.11
CA GLU A 342 -7.76 19.97 15.71
C GLU A 342 -6.68 19.01 15.15
N ALA A 343 -5.86 19.47 14.20
CA ALA A 343 -4.78 18.67 13.61
C ALA A 343 -3.72 18.25 14.63
N THR A 344 -3.42 19.09 15.62
CA THR A 344 -2.50 18.76 16.72
C THR A 344 -3.05 17.58 17.52
N GLN A 345 -4.32 17.64 17.94
CA GLN A 345 -4.97 16.57 18.70
C GLN A 345 -4.97 15.25 17.93
N TYR A 346 -5.30 15.28 16.63
CA TYR A 346 -5.24 14.09 15.78
C TYR A 346 -3.82 13.55 15.64
N SER A 347 -2.82 14.43 15.49
CA SER A 347 -1.42 14.04 15.36
C SER A 347 -0.90 13.36 16.62
N LEU A 348 -1.29 13.84 17.81
CA LEU A 348 -0.93 13.22 19.08
C LEU A 348 -1.51 11.80 19.19
N LYS A 349 -2.80 11.62 18.86
CA LYS A 349 -3.44 10.28 18.84
C LYS A 349 -2.79 9.36 17.81
N ALA A 350 -2.47 9.87 16.63
CA ALA A 350 -1.81 9.12 15.57
C ALA A 350 -0.41 8.64 15.98
N LEU A 351 0.38 9.50 16.63
CA LEU A 351 1.70 9.16 17.14
C LEU A 351 1.64 8.17 18.31
N ASP A 352 0.62 8.26 19.17
CA ASP A 352 0.40 7.28 20.23
C ASP A 352 0.12 5.89 19.66
N VAL A 353 -0.82 5.77 18.71
CA VAL A 353 -1.11 4.52 18.00
C VAL A 353 0.12 3.97 17.28
N ALA A 354 0.84 4.81 16.54
CA ALA A 354 2.04 4.39 15.82
C ALA A 354 3.20 4.01 16.76
N GLY A 355 3.32 4.68 17.91
CA GLY A 355 4.29 4.35 18.95
C GLY A 355 3.99 2.99 19.59
N GLN A 356 2.74 2.74 19.96
CA GLN A 356 2.31 1.44 20.47
C GLN A 356 2.55 0.34 19.42
N TRP A 357 2.15 0.56 18.17
CA TRP A 357 2.40 -0.39 17.09
C TRP A 357 3.90 -0.67 16.90
N SER A 358 4.76 0.35 16.98
CA SER A 358 6.22 0.15 16.86
C SER A 358 6.80 -0.74 17.95
N SER A 359 6.23 -0.74 19.16
CA SER A 359 6.68 -1.61 20.24
C SER A 359 6.39 -3.09 19.95
N TYR A 360 5.25 -3.40 19.33
CA TYR A 360 4.93 -4.76 18.86
C TYR A 360 5.75 -5.15 17.63
N ALA A 361 6.04 -4.20 16.73
CA ALA A 361 6.85 -4.47 15.54
C ALA A 361 8.28 -4.91 15.89
N LEU A 362 8.85 -4.36 16.98
CA LEU A 362 10.17 -4.77 17.48
C LEU A 362 10.21 -6.22 18.01
N ASP A 363 9.05 -6.82 18.31
CA ASP A 363 8.90 -8.19 18.80
C ASP A 363 8.62 -9.22 17.67
N GLY A 364 8.74 -8.82 16.39
CA GLY A 364 8.73 -9.76 15.25
C GLY A 364 7.62 -9.57 14.21
N ASP A 365 7.09 -8.36 14.03
CA ASP A 365 5.96 -8.12 13.11
C ASP A 365 6.34 -7.26 11.88
N VAL A 366 5.83 -7.64 10.71
CA VAL A 366 6.44 -7.57 9.36
C VAL A 366 5.87 -6.41 8.52
N HIS A 367 5.27 -5.39 9.16
CA HIS A 367 4.69 -4.20 8.49
C HIS A 367 5.35 -2.88 8.89
N PHE A 368 6.69 -2.88 8.96
CA PHE A 368 7.50 -1.75 9.40
C PHE A 368 7.28 -0.46 8.60
N HIS A 369 7.00 -0.55 7.30
CA HIS A 369 7.01 0.64 6.43
C HIS A 369 5.89 1.63 6.75
N LEU A 370 4.71 1.14 7.13
CA LEU A 370 3.57 2.01 7.43
C LEU A 370 3.70 2.65 8.80
N VAL A 371 4.16 1.91 9.80
CA VAL A 371 4.51 2.46 11.13
C VAL A 371 5.54 3.57 10.96
N VAL A 372 6.61 3.29 10.21
CA VAL A 372 7.68 4.25 9.93
C VAL A 372 7.13 5.48 9.23
N LEU A 373 6.27 5.31 8.23
CA LEU A 373 5.61 6.41 7.54
C LEU A 373 4.77 7.24 8.53
N CYS A 374 3.88 6.62 9.30
CA CYS A 374 3.02 7.32 10.25
C CYS A 374 3.81 8.08 11.31
N LEU A 375 4.87 7.47 11.87
CA LEU A 375 5.77 8.11 12.84
C LEU A 375 6.48 9.32 12.23
N PHE A 376 7.14 9.12 11.08
CA PHE A 376 7.92 10.17 10.42
C PHE A 376 7.04 11.32 9.93
N ASP A 377 6.01 11.01 9.14
CA ASP A 377 5.15 11.99 8.47
C ASP A 377 4.37 12.83 9.49
N THR A 378 3.88 12.22 10.58
CA THR A 378 3.15 12.95 11.63
C THR A 378 4.09 13.77 12.51
N ALA A 379 5.25 13.24 12.90
CA ALA A 379 6.22 13.99 13.69
C ALA A 379 6.83 15.15 12.90
N ALA A 380 7.13 14.95 11.61
CA ALA A 380 7.60 16.00 10.71
C ALA A 380 6.56 17.12 10.59
N PHE A 381 5.30 16.78 10.36
CA PHE A 381 4.21 17.75 10.29
C PHE A 381 4.05 18.58 11.57
N LEU A 382 4.06 17.93 12.75
CA LEU A 382 4.03 18.63 14.04
C LEU A 382 5.22 19.58 14.20
N SER A 383 6.40 19.15 13.77
CA SER A 383 7.65 19.92 13.89
C SER A 383 7.69 21.14 12.98
N THR A 384 7.13 21.06 11.77
CA THR A 384 7.17 22.14 10.77
C THR A 384 6.02 23.13 10.92
N THR A 385 4.84 22.63 11.27
CA THR A 385 3.59 23.39 11.12
C THR A 385 3.04 23.86 12.47
N LEU A 386 3.29 23.13 13.56
CA LEU A 386 2.60 23.34 14.84
C LEU A 386 3.52 23.78 15.98
N ALA A 387 4.84 23.67 15.82
CA ALA A 387 5.83 24.23 16.74
C ALA A 387 5.90 25.78 16.72
N ARG A 388 5.16 26.44 15.82
CA ARG A 388 5.24 27.89 15.62
C ARG A 388 4.46 28.73 16.63
N ASP A 389 3.26 28.33 17.10
CA ASP A 389 2.40 29.33 17.79
C ASP A 389 1.44 28.86 18.90
N SER A 390 1.45 27.60 19.39
CA SER A 390 0.55 27.20 20.49
C SER A 390 1.27 26.88 21.81
N VAL A 391 1.24 27.84 22.74
CA VAL A 391 1.90 27.76 24.07
C VAL A 391 1.28 26.66 24.96
N SER A 392 0.00 26.34 24.78
CA SER A 392 -0.77 25.51 25.72
C SER A 392 -0.45 24.00 25.68
N GLN A 393 -0.05 23.45 24.53
CA GLN A 393 0.22 21.99 24.35
C GLN A 393 1.67 21.68 23.99
N LYS A 394 2.57 22.67 24.09
CA LYS A 394 3.96 22.55 23.64
C LYS A 394 4.70 21.39 24.30
N GLY A 395 4.45 21.12 25.59
CA GLY A 395 5.08 20.01 26.31
C GLY A 395 4.68 18.63 25.76
N GLU A 396 3.38 18.41 25.55
CA GLU A 396 2.84 17.15 25.01
C GLU A 396 3.32 16.89 23.58
N VAL A 397 3.31 17.92 22.73
CA VAL A 397 3.79 17.83 21.35
C VAL A 397 5.27 17.47 21.30
N MET A 398 6.10 18.12 22.12
CA MET A 398 7.54 17.82 22.17
C MET A 398 7.81 16.41 22.68
N ALA A 399 7.05 15.94 23.68
CA ALA A 399 7.14 14.56 24.17
C ALA A 399 6.76 13.55 23.08
N ALA A 400 5.66 13.79 22.35
CA ALA A 400 5.23 12.91 21.27
C ALA A 400 6.26 12.83 20.13
N ILE A 401 6.84 13.97 19.72
CA ILE A 401 7.91 14.02 18.72
C ILE A 401 9.15 13.25 19.19
N TYR A 402 9.54 13.42 20.46
CA TYR A 402 10.67 12.70 21.04
C TYR A 402 10.45 11.19 21.05
N ASN A 403 9.26 10.74 21.46
CA ASN A 403 8.89 9.33 21.45
C ASN A 403 8.92 8.76 20.03
N ALA A 404 8.37 9.48 19.05
CA ALA A 404 8.40 9.07 17.65
C ALA A 404 9.82 8.97 17.09
N THR A 405 10.69 9.93 17.45
CA THR A 405 12.10 9.94 17.05
C THR A 405 12.84 8.73 17.63
N THR A 406 12.56 8.39 18.89
CA THR A 406 13.13 7.23 19.59
C THR A 406 12.66 5.92 18.97
N ALA A 407 11.35 5.79 18.69
CA ALA A 407 10.79 4.63 18.02
C ALA A 407 11.43 4.41 16.64
N LEU A 408 11.55 5.47 15.82
CA LEU A 408 12.24 5.40 14.52
C LEU A 408 13.72 5.00 14.66
N GLN A 409 14.41 5.44 15.72
CA GLN A 409 15.79 5.04 15.99
C GLN A 409 15.91 3.55 16.31
N GLN A 410 14.98 3.02 17.11
CA GLN A 410 14.94 1.60 17.48
C GLN A 410 14.63 0.74 16.26
N LEU A 411 13.58 1.08 15.50
CA LEU A 411 13.23 0.43 14.25
C LEU A 411 14.35 0.54 13.21
N GLY A 412 15.14 1.62 13.24
CA GLY A 412 16.30 1.83 12.37
C GLY A 412 17.43 0.80 12.53
N ARG A 413 17.39 -0.04 13.58
CA ARG A 413 18.31 -1.17 13.77
C ARG A 413 17.97 -2.36 12.86
N ILE A 414 16.71 -2.47 12.46
CA ILE A 414 16.19 -3.61 11.68
C ILE A 414 15.62 -3.17 10.32
N SER A 415 15.34 -1.88 10.12
CA SER A 415 14.80 -1.33 8.87
C SER A 415 15.61 -0.13 8.36
N GLN A 416 16.07 -0.22 7.11
CA GLN A 416 16.77 0.88 6.45
C GLN A 416 15.86 2.09 6.18
N GLY A 417 14.57 1.83 5.91
CA GLY A 417 13.55 2.88 5.79
C GLY A 417 13.41 3.66 7.09
N ALA A 418 13.29 2.96 8.23
CA ALA A 418 13.22 3.59 9.55
C ALA A 418 14.48 4.42 9.87
N LYS A 419 15.67 3.87 9.55
CA LYS A 419 16.95 4.56 9.73
C LYS A 419 17.02 5.87 8.94
N THR A 420 16.59 5.83 7.68
CA THR A 420 16.54 7.00 6.81
C THR A 420 15.55 8.05 7.35
N SER A 421 14.35 7.62 7.72
CA SER A 421 13.33 8.47 8.34
C SER A 421 13.80 9.13 9.64
N HIS A 422 14.50 8.40 10.51
CA HIS A 422 15.09 8.95 11.74
C HIS A 422 16.10 10.08 11.43
N ILE A 423 17.01 9.85 10.48
CA ILE A 423 18.02 10.84 10.07
C ILE A 423 17.33 12.10 9.50
N LEU A 424 16.34 11.92 8.64
CA LEU A 424 15.60 13.03 8.04
C LEU A 424 14.83 13.83 9.10
N LEU A 425 14.14 13.16 10.02
CA LEU A 425 13.42 13.83 11.11
C LEU A 425 14.39 14.63 11.99
N GLY A 426 15.56 14.09 12.33
CA GLY A 426 16.58 14.80 13.08
C GLY A 426 17.07 16.08 12.39
N ARG A 427 17.16 16.08 11.04
CA ARG A 427 17.49 17.28 10.26
C ARG A 427 16.36 18.31 10.29
N ILE A 428 15.11 17.87 10.17
CA ILE A 428 13.93 18.74 10.26
C ILE A 428 13.86 19.42 11.63
N LEU A 429 14.09 18.67 12.70
CA LEU A 429 14.08 19.17 14.08
C LEU A 429 15.18 20.20 14.32
N LYS A 430 16.40 19.96 13.84
CA LYS A 430 17.49 20.96 13.91
C LYS A 430 17.13 22.24 13.18
N GLY A 431 16.66 22.13 11.93
CA GLY A 431 16.26 23.30 11.14
C GLY A 431 15.07 24.06 11.74
N ALA A 432 14.16 23.37 12.43
CA ALA A 432 13.07 24.02 13.18
C ALA A 432 13.59 24.77 14.40
N ALA A 433 14.53 24.19 15.15
CA ALA A 433 15.15 24.83 16.31
C ALA A 433 15.98 26.07 15.93
N ASP A 434 16.71 26.02 14.82
CA ASP A 434 17.51 27.15 14.32
C ASP A 434 16.66 28.32 13.84
N ARG A 435 15.43 28.07 13.36
CA ARG A 435 14.45 29.13 12.98
C ARG A 435 13.73 29.76 14.17
N ALA A 436 13.76 29.12 15.33
CA ALA A 436 13.09 29.59 16.54
C ALA A 436 14.02 30.43 17.46
N LYS A 437 15.32 30.47 17.16
CA LYS A 437 16.31 31.36 17.75
C LYS A 437 16.43 32.61 16.89
#